data_AF-A0A3Q7GAK2-F1
#
_entry.id   AF-A0A3Q7GAK2-F1
#
_cell.length_a   1.000
_cell.length_b   1.000
_cell.length_c   1.000
_cell.angle_alpha   90.00
_cell.angle_beta   90.00
_cell.angle_gamma   90.00
#
_symmetry.space_group_name_H-M   'P 1'
#
loop_
_entity.id
_entity.type
_entity.pdbx_description
1 polymer ?
#
loop_
_entity_poly.entity_id
_entity_poly.type
_entity_poly.pdbx_seq_one_letter_code
_entity_poly.pdbx_strand_id
1 'polypeptide(L)'
;MNQAACVDRLNLTSQDILNYLQIRRQKDLDKGDAQLMLQYFQRCQYENPDFFYAIQMDVDDHFANCFWVDVRSRITYKNFGKVVVFYFTSMINKYKMSFIPFTGVNNHYQSILFGYALL
;
A
#
# COMPACT_ATOMS: atom_id res chain seq x y z
N MET A 1 -31.65 -31.74 -22.90
CA MET A 1 -31.75 -30.26 -22.82
C MET A 1 -32.14 -29.94 -21.39
N ASN A 2 -31.37 -29.28 -20.52
CA ASN A 2 -30.38 -28.18 -20.65
C ASN A 2 -29.10 -28.51 -19.81
N GLN A 3 -27.89 -28.51 -20.37
CA GLN A 3 -26.89 -27.39 -20.45
C GLN A 3 -26.55 -26.78 -19.08
N ALA A 4 -25.42 -27.19 -18.47
CA ALA A 4 -24.06 -26.62 -18.58
C ALA A 4 -23.77 -25.65 -17.42
N ALA A 5 -23.21 -26.12 -16.30
CA ALA A 5 -21.77 -26.27 -16.05
C ALA A 5 -21.01 -24.92 -15.99
N CYS A 6 -20.64 -24.52 -14.78
CA CYS A 6 -19.33 -23.98 -14.37
C CYS A 6 -19.47 -22.99 -13.21
N VAL A 7 -19.66 -23.51 -11.99
CA VAL A 7 -19.05 -22.92 -10.79
C VAL A 7 -18.56 -24.11 -9.97
N ASP A 8 -17.59 -24.84 -10.53
CA ASP A 8 -16.79 -25.72 -9.69
C ASP A 8 -16.08 -24.82 -8.67
N ARG A 9 -16.32 -25.16 -7.41
CA ARG A 9 -15.79 -24.48 -6.24
C ARG A 9 -14.28 -24.49 -6.33
N LEU A 10 -13.70 -23.41 -6.81
CA LEU A 10 -12.30 -23.12 -6.58
C LEU A 10 -12.18 -22.91 -5.07
N ASN A 11 -11.73 -23.94 -4.36
CA ASN A 11 -11.32 -23.89 -2.95
C ASN A 11 -10.05 -23.02 -2.82
N LEU A 12 -10.12 -21.77 -3.28
CA LEU A 12 -9.06 -20.80 -3.18
C LEU A 12 -8.97 -20.36 -1.73
N THR A 13 -7.87 -20.74 -1.10
CA THR A 13 -7.53 -20.24 0.22
C THR A 13 -7.06 -18.79 0.11
N SER A 14 -7.11 -18.04 1.21
CA SER A 14 -6.51 -16.69 1.26
C SER A 14 -5.03 -16.73 0.87
N GLN A 15 -4.34 -17.83 1.16
CA GLN A 15 -2.95 -18.04 0.76
C GLN A 15 -2.79 -18.15 -0.75
N ASP A 16 -3.70 -18.83 -1.45
CA ASP A 16 -3.66 -18.94 -2.91
C ASP A 16 -3.84 -17.57 -3.59
N ILE A 17 -4.72 -16.72 -3.03
CA ILE A 17 -4.94 -15.36 -3.50
C ILE A 17 -3.68 -14.51 -3.28
N LEU A 18 -3.07 -14.59 -2.09
CA LEU A 18 -1.84 -13.86 -1.78
C LEU A 18 -0.68 -14.29 -2.69
N ASN A 19 -0.50 -15.60 -2.89
CA ASN A 19 0.51 -16.16 -3.79
C ASN A 19 0.29 -15.70 -5.23
N TYR A 20 -0.96 -15.69 -5.71
CA TYR A 20 -1.28 -15.21 -7.06
C TYR A 20 -0.98 -13.72 -7.24
N LEU A 21 -1.34 -12.89 -6.27
CA LEU A 21 -1.04 -11.45 -6.29
C LEU A 21 0.48 -11.20 -6.23
N GLN A 22 1.21 -11.96 -5.41
CA GLN A 22 2.66 -11.88 -5.31
C GLN A 22 3.35 -12.22 -6.64
N ILE A 23 2.99 -13.35 -7.27
CA ILE A 23 3.54 -13.76 -8.58
C ILE A 23 3.25 -12.71 -9.65
N ARG A 24 2.07 -12.08 -9.62
CA ARG A 24 1.74 -11.01 -10.56
C ARG A 24 2.54 -9.74 -10.30
N ARG A 25 2.67 -9.31 -9.04
CA ARG A 25 3.49 -8.15 -8.65
C ARG A 25 4.94 -8.32 -9.08
N GLN A 26 5.52 -9.49 -8.85
CA GLN A 26 6.91 -9.78 -9.24
C GLN A 26 7.14 -9.67 -10.76
N LYS A 27 6.13 -10.02 -11.58
CA LYS A 27 6.21 -9.90 -13.03
C LYS A 27 6.09 -8.45 -13.51
N ASP A 28 5.35 -7.63 -12.77
CA ASP A 28 5.04 -6.26 -13.19
C ASP A 28 6.04 -5.24 -12.61
N LEU A 29 6.50 -5.40 -11.37
CA LEU A 29 7.52 -4.55 -10.74
C LEU A 29 8.90 -4.91 -11.28
N ASP A 30 9.45 -4.02 -12.10
CA ASP A 30 10.85 -4.16 -12.52
C ASP A 30 11.76 -4.07 -11.29
N LYS A 31 12.78 -4.92 -11.23
CA LYS A 31 13.74 -4.97 -10.10
C LYS A 31 14.36 -3.60 -9.77
N GLY A 32 14.42 -2.68 -10.76
CA GLY A 32 14.89 -1.31 -10.57
C GLY A 32 13.90 -0.38 -9.87
N ASP A 33 12.59 -0.57 -10.03
CA ASP A 33 11.57 0.36 -9.52
C ASP A 33 11.51 0.35 -7.98
N ALA A 34 11.61 -0.84 -7.39
CA ALA A 34 11.70 -1.01 -5.94
C ALA A 34 12.93 -0.31 -5.35
N GLN A 35 14.08 -0.43 -6.04
CA GLN A 35 15.33 0.17 -5.60
C GLN A 35 15.29 1.70 -5.74
N LEU A 36 14.70 2.22 -6.82
CA LEU A 36 14.47 3.65 -6.99
C LEU A 36 13.55 4.22 -5.90
N MET A 37 12.50 3.49 -5.53
CA MET A 37 11.61 3.90 -4.43
C MET A 37 12.34 3.94 -3.09
N LEU A 38 13.16 2.92 -2.78
CA LEU A 38 13.99 2.92 -1.58
C LEU A 38 14.94 4.11 -1.54
N GLN A 39 15.67 4.36 -2.63
CA GLN A 39 16.58 5.51 -2.74
C GLN A 39 15.85 6.83 -2.57
N TYR A 40 14.65 6.96 -3.14
CA TYR A 40 13.80 8.13 -2.97
C TYR A 40 13.43 8.35 -1.50
N PHE A 41 12.97 7.32 -0.79
CA PHE A 41 12.61 7.45 0.63
C PHE A 41 13.81 7.71 1.54
N GLN A 42 14.96 7.09 1.26
CA GLN A 42 16.21 7.39 1.95
C GLN A 42 16.60 8.87 1.78
N ARG A 43 16.45 9.42 0.57
CA ARG A 43 16.67 10.84 0.31
C ARG A 43 15.66 11.71 1.06
N CYS A 44 14.36 11.39 1.03
CA CYS A 44 13.35 12.13 1.78
C CYS A 44 13.64 12.17 3.28
N GLN A 45 14.10 11.05 3.85
CA GLN A 45 14.48 10.98 5.26
C GLN A 45 15.78 11.71 5.57
N TYR A 46 16.75 11.70 4.66
CA TYR A 46 17.97 12.50 4.79
C TYR A 46 17.68 14.01 4.78
N GLU A 47 16.82 14.46 3.86
CA GLU A 47 16.40 15.86 3.76
C GLU A 47 15.51 16.28 4.95
N ASN A 48 14.71 15.34 5.48
CA ASN A 48 13.80 15.58 6.60
C ASN A 48 13.79 14.38 7.56
N PRO A 49 14.51 14.45 8.71
CA PRO A 49 14.56 13.34 9.66
C PRO A 49 13.20 12.91 10.24
N ASP A 50 12.22 13.80 10.18
CA ASP A 50 10.84 13.51 10.57
C ASP A 50 10.04 12.74 9.51
N PHE A 51 10.52 12.64 8.27
CA PHE A 51 9.94 11.73 7.29
C PHE A 51 10.15 10.29 7.76
N PHE A 52 9.09 9.48 7.69
CA PHE A 52 9.12 8.09 8.09
C PHE A 52 8.68 7.21 6.94
N TYR A 53 9.35 6.07 6.77
CA TYR A 53 8.92 5.03 5.85
C TYR A 53 9.26 3.64 6.42
N ALA A 54 8.51 2.65 5.97
CA ALA A 54 8.74 1.24 6.21
C ALA A 54 8.53 0.49 4.90
N ILE A 55 9.44 -0.43 4.57
CA ILE A 55 9.35 -1.30 3.41
C ILE A 55 9.38 -2.74 3.90
N GLN A 56 8.49 -3.55 3.37
CA GLN A 56 8.49 -4.99 3.55
C GLN A 56 8.90 -5.64 2.23
N MET A 57 9.90 -6.50 2.31
CA MET A 57 10.30 -7.40 1.23
C MET A 57 9.63 -8.76 1.45
N ASP A 58 9.40 -9.52 0.37
CA ASP A 58 8.93 -10.90 0.45
C ASP A 58 10.09 -11.88 0.71
N VAL A 59 9.77 -13.19 0.73
CA VAL A 59 10.74 -14.26 1.00
C VAL A 59 11.84 -14.39 -0.05
N ASP A 60 11.64 -13.81 -1.23
CA ASP A 60 12.56 -13.85 -2.36
C ASP A 60 13.25 -12.48 -2.58
N ASP A 61 13.23 -11.61 -1.57
CA ASP A 61 13.76 -10.23 -1.60
C ASP A 61 13.14 -9.35 -2.69
N HIS A 62 11.86 -9.56 -3.02
CA HIS A 62 11.10 -8.64 -3.86
C HIS A 62 10.29 -7.65 -3.02
N PHE A 63 10.06 -6.47 -3.58
CA PHE A 63 9.23 -5.46 -2.94
C PHE A 63 7.80 -5.96 -2.78
N ALA A 64 7.34 -6.02 -1.53
CA ALA A 64 6.01 -6.52 -1.20
C ALA A 64 5.07 -5.38 -0.81
N ASN A 65 5.45 -4.60 0.21
CA ASN A 65 4.63 -3.51 0.73
C ASN A 65 5.50 -2.31 1.10
N CYS A 66 4.94 -1.11 1.03
CA CYS A 66 5.55 0.04 1.70
C CYS A 66 4.51 0.92 2.37
N PHE A 67 4.98 1.66 3.37
CA PHE A 67 4.23 2.69 4.07
C PHE A 67 5.14 3.90 4.24
N TRP A 68 4.60 5.10 4.08
CA TRP A 68 5.35 6.32 4.33
C TRP A 68 4.47 7.46 4.85
N VAL A 69 5.11 8.36 5.58
CA VAL A 69 4.50 9.51 6.22
C VAL A 69 5.43 10.70 6.12
N ASP A 70 4.91 11.81 5.57
CA ASP A 70 5.65 13.07 5.58
C ASP A 70 5.57 13.79 6.92
N VAL A 71 6.44 14.80 7.09
CA VAL A 71 6.54 15.58 8.33
C VAL A 71 5.21 16.23 8.71
N ARG A 72 4.47 16.77 7.73
CA ARG A 72 3.19 17.46 7.96
C ARG A 72 2.13 16.47 8.42
N SER A 73 2.07 15.30 7.81
CA SER A 73 1.17 14.23 8.22
C SER A 73 1.45 13.78 9.65
N ARG A 74 2.72 13.64 10.08
CA ARG A 74 3.05 13.31 11.48
C ARG A 74 2.62 14.39 12.46
N ILE A 75 2.86 15.67 12.14
CA ILE A 75 2.41 16.79 12.97
C ILE A 75 0.88 16.80 13.06
N THR A 76 0.21 16.58 11.94
CA THR A 76 -1.25 16.66 11.88
C THR A 76 -1.89 15.46 12.58
N TYR A 77 -1.29 14.28 12.50
CA TYR A 77 -1.70 13.10 13.25
C TYR A 77 -1.64 13.32 14.77
N LYS A 78 -0.62 14.04 15.29
CA LYS A 78 -0.55 14.37 16.73
C LYS A 78 -1.75 15.20 17.21
N ASN A 79 -2.32 16.03 16.34
CA ASN A 79 -3.44 16.91 16.68
C ASN A 79 -4.82 16.27 16.41
N PHE A 80 -4.93 15.48 15.34
CA PHE A 80 -6.22 15.01 14.81
C PHE A 80 -6.33 13.48 14.65
N GLY A 81 -5.29 12.72 14.99
CA GLY A 81 -5.20 11.27 14.80
C GLY A 81 -6.08 10.40 15.69
N LYS A 82 -7.13 10.95 16.31
CA LYS A 82 -8.08 10.20 17.14
C LYS A 82 -8.88 9.18 16.32
N VAL A 83 -9.16 9.51 15.07
CA VAL A 83 -9.88 8.64 14.12
C VAL A 83 -9.08 8.60 12.83
N VAL A 84 -8.77 7.39 12.38
CA VAL A 84 -8.15 7.13 11.09
C VAL A 84 -9.12 6.32 10.24
N VAL A 85 -9.34 6.79 9.02
CA VAL A 85 -10.19 6.18 8.00
C VAL A 85 -9.30 5.68 6.88
N PHE A 86 -9.65 4.50 6.38
CA PHE A 86 -9.02 3.86 5.23
C PHE A 86 -10.06 3.75 4.13
N TYR A 87 -9.73 4.23 2.94
CA TYR A 87 -10.61 4.06 1.79
C TYR A 87 -10.40 2.66 1.19
N PHE A 88 -11.46 1.85 1.19
CA PHE A 88 -11.47 0.50 0.60
C PHE A 88 -11.36 0.51 -0.93
N THR A 89 -11.71 1.63 -1.57
CA THR A 89 -11.48 1.87 -3.00
C THR A 89 -10.03 2.27 -3.22
N SER A 90 -9.10 1.36 -2.95
CA SER A 90 -7.68 1.57 -3.22
C SER A 90 -7.47 1.71 -4.73
N MET A 91 -6.71 2.72 -5.15
CA MET A 91 -6.32 2.82 -6.56
C MET A 91 -5.31 1.73 -6.86
N ILE A 92 -5.62 0.87 -7.84
CA ILE A 92 -4.70 -0.17 -8.29
C ILE A 92 -3.77 0.44 -9.33
N ASN A 93 -2.47 0.46 -9.06
CA ASN A 93 -1.49 0.98 -10.01
C ASN A 93 -1.16 -0.04 -11.13
N LYS A 94 -0.30 0.34 -12.09
CA LYS A 94 0.12 -0.55 -13.19
C LYS A 94 0.78 -1.87 -12.72
N TYR A 95 1.25 -1.91 -11.48
CA TYR A 95 1.88 -3.06 -10.84
C TYR A 95 0.89 -3.92 -10.03
N LYS A 96 -0.42 -3.67 -10.18
CA LYS A 96 -1.49 -4.34 -9.43
C LYS A 96 -1.38 -4.17 -7.92
N MET A 97 -0.74 -3.08 -7.47
CA MET A 97 -0.65 -2.73 -6.07
C MET A 97 -1.71 -1.71 -5.68
N SER A 98 -2.28 -1.90 -4.50
CA SER A 98 -3.27 -1.02 -3.91
C SER A 98 -2.59 0.18 -3.26
N PHE A 99 -2.84 1.36 -3.81
CA PHE A 99 -2.50 2.63 -3.16
C PHE A 99 -3.60 3.01 -2.17
N ILE A 100 -3.23 3.13 -0.90
CA ILE A 100 -4.15 3.36 0.22
C ILE A 100 -3.72 4.61 0.98
N PRO A 101 -4.47 5.72 0.88
CA PRO A 101 -4.26 6.87 1.76
C PRO A 101 -4.84 6.59 3.15
N PHE A 102 -4.10 6.97 4.18
CA PHE A 102 -4.56 7.03 5.56
C PHE A 102 -5.09 8.43 5.78
N THR A 103 -6.39 8.57 6.07
CA THR A 103 -6.98 9.88 6.29
C THR A 103 -7.65 9.99 7.64
N GLY A 104 -7.96 11.21 8.06
CA GLY A 104 -8.82 11.49 9.20
C GLY A 104 -9.65 12.73 8.93
N VAL A 105 -10.28 13.27 9.97
CA VAL A 105 -11.04 14.52 9.90
C VAL A 105 -10.58 15.49 10.97
N ASN A 106 -10.51 16.77 10.63
CA ASN A 106 -10.26 17.82 11.63
C ASN A 106 -11.57 18.22 12.33
N ASN A 107 -11.47 19.16 13.28
CA ASN A 107 -12.62 19.72 14.01
C ASN A 107 -13.63 20.47 13.11
N HIS A 108 -13.28 20.74 11.86
CA HIS A 108 -14.14 21.36 10.85
C HIS A 108 -14.70 20.34 9.85
N TYR A 109 -14.59 19.03 10.13
CA TYR A 109 -15.04 17.94 9.27
C TYR A 109 -14.34 17.89 7.89
N GLN A 110 -13.16 18.49 7.78
CA GLN A 110 -12.35 18.44 6.56
C GLN A 110 -11.42 17.23 6.60
N SER A 111 -11.25 16.57 5.45
CA SER A 111 -10.35 15.43 5.31
C SER A 111 -8.89 15.86 5.50
N ILE A 112 -8.15 15.07 6.27
CA ILE A 112 -6.72 15.23 6.50
C ILE A 112 -6.01 13.96 6.05
N LEU A 113 -4.87 14.10 5.38
CA LEU A 113 -3.98 13.00 5.07
C LEU A 113 -2.94 12.76 6.18
N PHE A 114 -2.85 11.51 6.64
CA PHE A 114 -1.89 11.05 7.64
C PHE A 114 -0.78 10.15 7.09
N GLY A 115 -0.85 9.73 5.83
CA GLY A 115 0.18 8.91 5.21
C GLY A 115 -0.38 8.04 4.09
N TYR A 116 0.45 7.14 3.59
CA TYR A 116 0.12 6.28 2.46
C TYR A 116 0.71 4.88 2.63
N ALA A 117 0.06 3.90 2.02
CA ALA A 117 0.60 2.56 1.82
C ALA A 117 0.44 2.13 0.37
N LEU A 118 1.35 1.25 -0.04
CA LEU A 118 1.30 0.49 -1.26
C LEU A 118 1.34 -1.00 -0.90
N LEU A 119 0.26 -1.74 -1.21
CA LEU A 119 0.03 -3.14 -0.81
C LEU A 119 -0.19 -4.09 -2.00
#